data_AF-A0A1Y0FY40-F1
#
_entry.id   AF-A0A1Y0FY40-F1
#
_cell.length_a   1.000
_cell.length_b   1.000
_cell.length_c   1.000
_cell.angle_alpha   90.00
_cell.angle_beta   90.00
_cell.angle_gamma   90.00
#
_symmetry.space_group_name_H-M   'P 1'
#
loop_
_entity.id
_entity.type
_entity.pdbx_description
1 polymer ?
#
loop_
_entity_poly.entity_id
_entity_poly.type
_entity_poly.pdbx_seq_one_letter_code
_entity_poly.pdbx_strand_id
1 'polypeptide(L)'
;MWSLLRVCAVLALGFIALNGYAADVAIKKLYKSKWLQLETENFIVLTDAKEKQAKDMALELEHFRHFTAFLLGYEQHPLNQKVPVILAKNRSSFKSMGFFDNLAGIFVQNHGYVIFARADGFKSSAQGKGNWGRAVVLHELMHLLVNNSSLEFARPFWYNEGIAEYFGTYLEKDGHVILGDMSVLGDRFYTMLTRNGGGFEGIDSESLLKTRQADLEFHEKMNNQQSREYSKFYARSAAVVHYLNSDPARRQQLYRYLALIDKGHSVDDSFAYIFEMSYAEFDKNVADYIFGKYVLARTFPIGPGGIEFPETSYTVRKVPQRESMETLFGKIMMLPRNIVSDEDRENMYQDLEKIYPDFFAQKE
;
A
#
# COMPACT_ATOMS: atom_id res chain seq x y z
N MET A 1 24.13 -8.52 17.93
CA MET A 1 22.96 -9.42 17.83
C MET A 1 22.45 -9.29 16.40
N TRP A 2 22.78 -10.25 15.54
CA TRP A 2 22.55 -10.15 14.09
C TRP A 2 21.05 -10.23 13.81
N SER A 3 20.44 -9.12 13.39
CA SER A 3 19.06 -9.11 12.92
C SER A 3 18.99 -9.90 11.61
N LEU A 4 18.29 -11.03 11.62
CA LEU A 4 17.85 -11.70 10.40
C LEU A 4 17.00 -10.70 9.60
N LEU A 5 17.56 -10.12 8.54
CA LEU A 5 16.82 -9.35 7.54
C LEU A 5 15.82 -10.31 6.87
N ARG A 6 14.59 -10.32 7.38
CA ARG A 6 13.46 -10.95 6.70
C ARG A 6 13.08 -10.06 5.54
N VAL A 7 12.98 -10.63 4.34
CA VAL A 7 12.35 -9.96 3.19
C VAL A 7 10.89 -9.73 3.56
N CYS A 8 10.53 -8.48 3.83
CA CYS A 8 9.14 -8.07 4.02
C CYS A 8 8.62 -7.53 2.69
N ALA A 9 7.69 -8.26 2.08
CA ALA A 9 6.88 -7.81 0.97
C ALA A 9 5.45 -7.61 1.48
N VAL A 10 4.83 -6.48 1.19
CA VAL A 10 3.43 -6.20 1.52
C VAL A 10 2.69 -5.81 0.24
N LEU A 11 1.44 -6.23 0.07
CA LEU A 11 0.78 -6.36 -1.24
C LEU A 11 -0.64 -5.78 -1.24
N ALA A 12 -0.92 -4.71 -2.00
CA ALA A 12 -2.29 -4.25 -2.24
C ALA A 12 -2.98 -5.05 -3.37
N LEU A 13 -4.26 -5.41 -3.20
CA LEU A 13 -5.03 -6.18 -4.20
C LEU A 13 -6.00 -5.33 -5.05
N GLY A 14 -6.15 -5.75 -6.32
CA GLY A 14 -7.15 -5.26 -7.27
C GLY A 14 -8.07 -6.37 -7.81
N PHE A 15 -9.33 -6.07 -8.08
CA PHE A 15 -10.32 -7.08 -8.50
C PHE A 15 -10.40 -7.24 -10.03
N ILE A 16 -10.52 -8.49 -10.53
CA ILE A 16 -11.33 -9.00 -11.69
C ILE A 16 -10.85 -10.42 -12.11
N ALA A 17 -11.78 -11.20 -12.70
CA ALA A 17 -11.68 -12.59 -13.14
C ALA A 17 -10.42 -12.98 -13.94
N LEU A 18 -9.92 -14.18 -13.62
CA LEU A 18 -8.74 -14.85 -14.16
C LEU A 18 -8.91 -15.24 -15.63
N ASN A 19 -7.95 -14.84 -16.47
CA ASN A 19 -7.50 -15.68 -17.58
C ASN A 19 -6.03 -16.01 -17.31
N GLY A 20 -5.77 -17.29 -17.04
CA GLY A 20 -4.45 -17.80 -16.71
C GLY A 20 -3.47 -17.62 -17.86
N TYR A 21 -2.53 -16.71 -17.67
CA TYR A 21 -1.23 -16.72 -18.32
C TYR A 21 -0.23 -16.32 -17.25
N ALA A 22 0.85 -17.10 -17.14
CA ALA A 22 2.01 -16.75 -16.34
C ALA A 22 2.38 -15.27 -16.58
N ALA A 23 2.56 -14.47 -15.54
CA ALA A 23 2.94 -13.08 -15.67
C ALA A 23 4.44 -12.95 -16.02
N ASP A 24 4.80 -13.29 -17.26
CA ASP A 24 6.15 -13.05 -17.78
C ASP A 24 6.43 -11.54 -17.89
N VAL A 25 7.68 -11.15 -17.60
CA VAL A 25 8.10 -9.75 -17.70
C VAL A 25 8.23 -9.38 -19.17
N ALA A 26 7.29 -8.58 -19.66
CA ALA A 26 7.23 -8.19 -21.07
C ALA A 26 8.26 -7.09 -21.42
N ILE A 27 9.55 -7.43 -21.42
CA ILE A 27 10.69 -6.52 -21.68
C ILE A 27 10.48 -5.67 -22.93
N LYS A 28 10.08 -6.28 -24.05
CA LYS A 28 9.83 -5.56 -25.32
C LYS A 28 8.78 -4.44 -25.19
N LYS A 29 7.78 -4.64 -24.32
CA LYS A 29 6.72 -3.64 -24.08
C LYS A 29 7.18 -2.56 -23.11
N LEU A 30 7.93 -2.92 -22.06
CA LEU A 30 8.56 -1.96 -21.16
C LEU A 30 9.52 -1.04 -21.92
N TYR A 31 10.35 -1.61 -22.80
CA TYR A 31 11.29 -0.89 -23.65
C TYR A 31 10.61 0.11 -24.60
N LYS A 32 9.47 -0.26 -25.20
CA LYS A 32 8.70 0.61 -26.10
C LYS A 32 7.90 1.68 -25.36
N SER A 33 7.78 1.60 -24.04
CA SER A 33 7.05 2.58 -23.24
C SER A 33 7.86 3.87 -23.05
N LYS A 34 7.16 4.99 -22.85
CA LYS A 34 7.78 6.30 -22.63
C LYS A 34 7.77 6.58 -21.14
N TRP A 35 8.94 6.51 -20.52
CA TRP A 35 9.10 6.70 -19.09
C TRP A 35 9.49 8.14 -18.74
N LEU A 36 8.90 8.64 -17.66
CA LEU A 36 9.25 9.89 -17.01
C LEU A 36 9.83 9.58 -15.63
N GLN A 37 10.86 10.32 -15.26
CA GLN A 37 11.38 10.36 -13.90
C GLN A 37 11.07 11.72 -13.30
N LEU A 38 10.49 11.69 -12.10
CA LEU A 38 10.31 12.87 -11.28
C LEU A 38 11.05 12.68 -9.99
N GLU A 39 11.69 13.75 -9.54
CA GLU A 39 12.37 13.73 -8.26
C GLU A 39 11.89 14.87 -7.39
N THR A 40 11.53 14.52 -6.17
CA THR A 40 11.27 15.45 -5.07
C THR A 40 12.37 15.30 -4.02
N GLU A 41 12.18 15.86 -2.83
CA GLU A 41 13.11 15.75 -1.72
C GLU A 41 13.29 14.29 -1.29
N ASN A 42 12.19 13.53 -1.15
CA ASN A 42 12.18 12.19 -0.58
C ASN A 42 11.94 11.07 -1.62
N PHE A 43 11.45 11.38 -2.81
CA PHE A 43 11.02 10.37 -3.79
C PHE A 43 11.69 10.51 -5.16
N ILE A 44 11.94 9.36 -5.80
CA ILE A 44 12.25 9.24 -7.22
C ILE A 44 11.11 8.42 -7.84
N VAL A 45 10.21 9.10 -8.55
CA VAL A 45 9.06 8.47 -9.20
C VAL A 45 9.38 8.15 -10.65
N LEU A 46 9.32 6.86 -11.01
CA LEU A 46 9.43 6.39 -12.40
C LEU A 46 8.05 5.97 -12.89
N THR A 47 7.55 6.56 -13.98
CA THR A 47 6.20 6.26 -14.48
C THR A 47 6.08 6.36 -15.99
N ASP A 48 5.19 5.55 -16.59
CA ASP A 48 4.82 5.63 -18.00
C ASP A 48 3.57 6.50 -18.24
N ALA A 49 3.14 7.25 -17.21
CA ALA A 49 2.05 8.21 -17.21
C ALA A 49 2.40 9.52 -17.94
N LYS A 50 1.40 10.40 -18.10
CA LYS A 50 1.61 11.76 -18.63
C LYS A 50 2.24 12.65 -17.57
N GLU A 51 3.03 13.64 -17.99
CA GLU A 51 3.77 14.55 -17.11
C GLU A 51 2.91 15.20 -16.02
N LYS A 52 1.70 15.68 -16.36
CA LYS A 52 0.78 16.24 -15.35
C LYS A 52 0.46 15.22 -14.24
N GLN A 53 0.08 14.00 -14.62
CA GLN A 53 -0.27 12.95 -13.66
C GLN A 53 0.96 12.55 -12.85
N ALA A 54 2.12 12.50 -13.48
CA ALA A 54 3.39 12.19 -12.84
C ALA A 54 3.76 13.22 -11.77
N LYS A 55 3.60 14.52 -12.08
CA LYS A 55 3.75 15.62 -11.12
C LYS A 55 2.76 15.50 -9.97
N ASP A 56 1.47 15.34 -10.29
CA ASP A 56 0.40 15.21 -9.29
C ASP A 56 0.70 14.07 -8.30
N MET A 57 1.18 12.92 -8.81
CA MET A 57 1.60 11.79 -7.98
C MET A 57 2.78 12.16 -7.07
N ALA A 58 3.87 12.70 -7.62
CA ALA A 58 5.09 12.98 -6.85
C ALA A 58 4.86 13.98 -5.72
N LEU A 59 4.08 15.05 -5.96
CA LEU A 59 3.74 16.04 -4.93
C LEU A 59 2.86 15.45 -3.83
N GLU A 60 1.89 14.61 -4.20
CA GLU A 60 0.98 13.99 -3.23
C GLU A 60 1.70 12.97 -2.33
N LEU A 61 2.76 12.30 -2.80
CA LEU A 61 3.59 11.45 -1.94
C LEU A 61 4.25 12.26 -0.81
N GLU A 62 4.73 13.48 -1.10
CA GLU A 62 5.36 14.35 -0.11
C GLU A 62 4.36 14.88 0.92
N HIS A 63 3.20 15.35 0.45
CA HIS A 63 2.11 15.76 1.33
C HIS A 63 1.64 14.61 2.21
N PHE A 64 1.40 13.43 1.63
CA PHE A 64 0.96 12.26 2.38
C PHE A 64 1.99 11.81 3.42
N ARG A 65 3.28 11.81 3.06
CA ARG A 65 4.38 11.57 4.00
C ARG A 65 4.32 12.55 5.16
N HIS A 66 4.25 13.85 4.88
CA HIS A 66 4.13 14.92 5.88
C HIS A 66 2.93 14.72 6.81
N PHE A 67 1.74 14.53 6.23
CA PHE A 67 0.50 14.31 6.98
C PHE A 67 0.57 13.08 7.88
N THR A 68 1.17 11.99 7.39
CA THR A 68 1.29 10.74 8.16
C THR A 68 2.12 10.94 9.42
N ALA A 69 3.24 11.66 9.32
CA ALA A 69 4.08 11.98 10.47
C ALA A 69 3.40 12.92 11.46
N PHE A 70 2.74 13.98 10.95
CA PHE A 70 1.92 14.88 11.77
C PHE A 70 0.86 14.11 12.56
N LEU A 71 0.13 13.21 11.88
CA LEU A 71 -0.99 12.51 12.49
C LEU A 71 -0.57 11.43 13.49
N LEU A 72 0.50 10.68 13.18
CA LEU A 72 0.99 9.61 14.04
C LEU A 72 1.98 10.11 15.10
N GLY A 73 2.39 11.38 15.05
CA GLY A 73 3.22 12.00 16.06
C GLY A 73 4.64 11.47 16.10
N TYR A 74 5.22 11.10 14.95
CA TYR A 74 6.62 10.73 14.85
C TYR A 74 7.44 11.80 14.11
N GLU A 75 8.72 11.90 14.45
CA GLU A 75 9.64 12.78 13.75
C GLU A 75 10.03 12.19 12.41
N GLN A 76 9.92 12.98 11.35
CA GLN A 76 10.39 12.57 10.04
C GLN A 76 11.91 12.65 9.97
N HIS A 77 12.58 11.51 10.00
CA HIS A 77 13.99 11.47 9.66
C HIS A 77 14.16 11.59 8.13
N PRO A 78 15.14 12.37 7.65
CA PRO A 78 15.53 12.36 6.25
C PRO A 78 15.84 10.93 5.82
N LEU A 79 15.31 10.53 4.67
CA LEU A 79 15.63 9.22 4.12
C LEU A 79 17.08 9.26 3.65
N ASN A 80 17.92 8.32 4.11
CA ASN A 80 19.33 8.23 3.73
C ASN A 80 19.52 8.11 2.19
N GLN A 81 18.46 7.74 1.48
CA GLN A 81 18.34 7.75 0.03
C GLN A 81 16.89 8.08 -0.33
N LYS A 82 16.67 8.75 -1.46
CA LYS A 82 15.32 8.93 -1.99
C LYS A 82 14.69 7.57 -2.28
N VAL A 83 13.40 7.45 -2.00
CA VAL A 83 12.64 6.22 -2.22
C VAL A 83 12.27 6.09 -3.69
N PRO A 84 12.65 4.98 -4.35
CA PRO A 84 12.22 4.72 -5.71
C PRO A 84 10.76 4.22 -5.70
N VAL A 85 9.91 4.87 -6.49
CA VAL A 85 8.48 4.57 -6.61
C VAL A 85 8.17 4.37 -8.09
N ILE A 86 7.85 3.14 -8.50
CA ILE A 86 7.51 2.79 -9.87
C ILE A 86 5.99 2.73 -10.01
N LEU A 87 5.44 3.72 -10.73
CA LEU A 87 4.00 3.87 -10.90
C LEU A 87 3.59 3.52 -12.32
N ALA A 88 2.90 2.40 -12.47
CA ALA A 88 2.32 1.99 -13.74
C ALA A 88 1.02 2.77 -14.00
N LYS A 89 0.89 3.41 -15.16
CA LYS A 89 -0.31 4.20 -15.48
C LYS A 89 -1.61 3.39 -15.53
N ASN A 90 -1.50 2.07 -15.73
CA ASN A 90 -2.62 1.14 -15.83
C ASN A 90 -2.18 -0.31 -15.61
N ARG A 91 -3.18 -1.19 -15.46
CA ARG A 91 -3.02 -2.65 -15.40
C ARG A 91 -2.07 -3.24 -16.43
N SER A 92 -2.15 -2.78 -17.68
CA SER A 92 -1.37 -3.33 -18.78
C SER A 92 0.13 -3.03 -18.62
N SER A 93 0.47 -1.81 -18.19
CA SER A 93 1.84 -1.42 -17.85
C SER A 93 2.35 -2.23 -16.64
N PHE A 94 1.52 -2.35 -15.59
CA PHE A 94 1.86 -3.09 -14.38
C PHE A 94 2.15 -4.57 -14.65
N LYS A 95 1.27 -5.25 -15.39
CA LYS A 95 1.48 -6.64 -15.81
C LYS A 95 2.75 -6.85 -16.63
N SER A 96 3.19 -5.83 -17.36
CA SER A 96 4.41 -5.93 -18.17
C SER A 96 5.68 -6.03 -17.31
N MET A 97 5.60 -5.69 -16.02
CA MET A 97 6.69 -5.84 -15.04
C MET A 97 6.67 -7.20 -14.34
N GLY A 98 5.82 -8.14 -14.77
CA GLY A 98 5.70 -9.49 -14.19
C GLY A 98 4.68 -9.60 -13.05
N PHE A 99 3.90 -8.55 -12.79
CA PHE A 99 2.85 -8.62 -11.78
C PHE A 99 1.58 -9.28 -12.32
N PHE A 100 0.98 -10.16 -11.52
CA PHE A 100 -0.25 -10.86 -11.85
C PHE A 100 -1.51 -10.04 -11.54
N ASP A 101 -2.64 -10.48 -12.08
CA ASP A 101 -3.81 -9.61 -12.32
C ASP A 101 -4.52 -9.10 -11.06
N ASN A 102 -4.42 -9.84 -9.95
CA ASN A 102 -5.03 -9.48 -8.67
C ASN A 102 -4.10 -8.63 -7.77
N LEU A 103 -2.84 -8.43 -8.17
CA LEU A 103 -1.91 -7.53 -7.48
C LEU A 103 -2.04 -6.11 -8.04
N ALA A 104 -2.10 -5.13 -7.14
CA ALA A 104 -2.23 -3.73 -7.46
C ALA A 104 -1.02 -2.91 -7.01
N GLY A 105 -0.36 -3.32 -5.94
CA GLY A 105 0.86 -2.68 -5.47
C GLY A 105 1.69 -3.63 -4.64
N ILE A 106 2.95 -3.27 -4.46
CA ILE A 106 3.85 -3.97 -3.56
C ILE A 106 4.91 -3.00 -3.03
N PHE A 107 5.09 -3.01 -1.71
CA PHE A 107 6.26 -2.45 -1.05
C PHE A 107 7.25 -3.57 -0.74
N VAL A 108 8.52 -3.38 -1.14
CA VAL A 108 9.60 -4.32 -0.87
C VAL A 108 10.74 -3.64 -0.12
N GLN A 109 11.15 -4.27 0.97
CA GLN A 109 12.36 -3.94 1.72
C GLN A 109 13.37 -5.10 1.64
N ASN A 110 14.37 -4.95 0.77
CA ASN A 110 15.43 -5.95 0.54
C ASN A 110 16.72 -5.26 0.08
N HIS A 111 17.69 -5.07 0.98
CA HIS A 111 18.94 -4.31 0.73
C HIS A 111 18.71 -2.88 0.17
N GLY A 112 17.52 -2.32 0.45
CA GLY A 112 17.00 -1.08 -0.10
C GLY A 112 15.47 -1.09 -0.05
N TYR A 113 14.84 -0.07 -0.64
CA TYR A 113 13.39 0.09 -0.71
C TYR A 113 12.94 0.20 -2.15
N VAL A 114 11.75 -0.31 -2.45
CA VAL A 114 11.05 0.01 -3.70
C VAL A 114 9.54 -0.16 -3.52
N ILE A 115 8.78 0.75 -4.10
CA ILE A 115 7.34 0.61 -4.26
C ILE A 115 7.03 0.41 -5.74
N PHE A 116 6.21 -0.60 -6.06
CA PHE A 116 5.55 -0.72 -7.35
C PHE A 116 4.06 -0.56 -7.13
N ALA A 117 3.37 0.26 -7.92
CA ALA A 117 1.93 0.42 -7.77
C ALA A 117 1.22 0.76 -9.08
N ARG A 118 -0.04 0.34 -9.16
CA ARG A 118 -1.01 0.71 -10.18
C ARG A 118 -1.60 2.08 -9.89
N ALA A 119 -1.31 3.04 -10.75
CA ALA A 119 -1.86 4.39 -10.70
C ALA A 119 -3.04 4.59 -11.67
N ASP A 120 -3.85 3.54 -11.88
CA ASP A 120 -5.00 3.54 -12.78
C ASP A 120 -5.93 4.73 -12.49
N GLY A 121 -6.04 5.64 -13.45
CA GLY A 121 -6.93 6.80 -13.34
C GLY A 121 -6.55 7.77 -12.21
N PHE A 122 -5.31 7.76 -11.72
CA PHE A 122 -4.85 8.64 -10.65
C PHE A 122 -5.19 10.09 -10.94
N LYS A 123 -5.92 10.70 -9.99
CA LYS A 123 -6.19 12.14 -9.89
C LYS A 123 -5.79 12.59 -8.50
N SER A 124 -5.05 13.69 -8.44
CA SER A 124 -4.64 14.31 -7.18
C SER A 124 -5.87 14.57 -6.31
N SER A 125 -5.73 14.33 -5.00
CA SER A 125 -6.80 14.60 -4.05
C SER A 125 -7.29 16.05 -4.08
N ALA A 126 -6.44 17.02 -4.44
CA ALA A 126 -6.81 18.43 -4.65
C ALA A 126 -7.95 18.65 -5.67
N GLN A 127 -8.28 17.65 -6.49
CA GLN A 127 -9.44 17.66 -7.40
C GLN A 127 -10.73 17.13 -6.74
N GLY A 128 -10.72 16.86 -5.43
CA GLY A 128 -11.88 16.50 -4.60
C GLY A 128 -12.46 15.12 -4.86
N LYS A 129 -11.74 14.21 -5.53
CA LYS A 129 -12.23 12.86 -5.85
C LYS A 129 -11.28 11.75 -5.41
N GLY A 130 -11.78 10.84 -4.59
CA GLY A 130 -11.24 9.50 -4.40
C GLY A 130 -11.08 8.77 -5.74
N ASN A 131 -9.97 8.08 -5.96
CA ASN A 131 -9.88 7.08 -7.02
C ASN A 131 -9.04 5.90 -6.55
N TRP A 132 -9.35 4.73 -7.08
CA TRP A 132 -8.73 3.47 -6.67
C TRP A 132 -7.20 3.46 -6.87
N GLY A 133 -6.70 3.94 -8.02
CA GLY A 133 -5.26 3.96 -8.29
C GLY A 133 -4.48 4.83 -7.28
N ARG A 134 -5.06 5.96 -6.85
CA ARG A 134 -4.48 6.76 -5.76
C ARG A 134 -4.44 5.98 -4.44
N ALA A 135 -5.55 5.38 -4.05
CA ALA A 135 -5.63 4.63 -2.79
C ALA A 135 -4.58 3.51 -2.74
N VAL A 136 -4.36 2.80 -3.85
CA VAL A 136 -3.30 1.78 -3.98
C VAL A 136 -1.91 2.39 -3.77
N VAL A 137 -1.58 3.50 -4.43
CA VAL A 137 -0.27 4.15 -4.28
C VAL A 137 -0.02 4.59 -2.84
N LEU A 138 -1.01 5.20 -2.19
CA LEU A 138 -0.88 5.68 -0.81
C LEU A 138 -0.85 4.53 0.20
N HIS A 139 -1.56 3.42 -0.07
CA HIS A 139 -1.51 2.20 0.72
C HIS A 139 -0.08 1.63 0.76
N GLU A 140 0.57 1.48 -0.39
CA GLU A 140 1.96 0.99 -0.44
C GLU A 140 2.94 1.96 0.21
N LEU A 141 2.74 3.27 0.04
CA LEU A 141 3.55 4.27 0.72
C LEU A 141 3.36 4.18 2.24
N MET A 142 2.16 3.88 2.74
CA MET A 142 1.92 3.73 4.17
C MET A 142 2.74 2.59 4.78
N HIS A 143 2.89 1.46 4.09
CA HIS A 143 3.76 0.38 4.56
C HIS A 143 5.21 0.84 4.73
N LEU A 144 5.73 1.60 3.76
CA LEU A 144 7.07 2.17 3.86
C LEU A 144 7.18 3.14 5.03
N LEU A 145 6.25 4.08 5.15
CA LEU A 145 6.29 5.14 6.17
C LEU A 145 6.24 4.54 7.57
N VAL A 146 5.37 3.55 7.78
CA VAL A 146 5.26 2.85 9.05
C VAL A 146 6.52 2.03 9.35
N ASN A 147 7.05 1.28 8.37
CA ASN A 147 8.29 0.50 8.56
C ASN A 147 9.52 1.38 8.84
N ASN A 148 9.53 2.62 8.34
CA ASN A 148 10.62 3.57 8.52
C ASN A 148 10.30 4.65 9.56
N SER A 149 9.30 4.43 10.42
CA SER A 149 8.96 5.35 11.52
C SER A 149 9.66 4.98 12.82
N SER A 150 9.82 5.96 13.71
CA SER A 150 10.33 5.75 15.08
C SER A 150 9.27 5.19 16.05
N LEU A 151 8.13 4.69 15.53
CA LEU A 151 7.03 4.19 16.35
C LEU A 151 7.37 2.82 16.93
N GLU A 152 7.50 2.75 18.25
CA GLU A 152 7.82 1.55 19.03
C GLU A 152 6.55 0.76 19.41
N PHE A 153 5.84 0.21 18.42
CA PHE A 153 4.76 -0.73 18.69
C PHE A 153 4.69 -1.85 17.65
N ALA A 154 4.08 -2.97 18.06
CA ALA A 154 3.87 -4.12 17.21
C ALA A 154 2.99 -3.76 16.03
N ARG A 155 3.31 -4.36 14.89
CA ARG A 155 2.54 -4.23 13.65
C ARG A 155 2.02 -5.60 13.26
N PRO A 156 1.03 -6.13 14.00
CA PRO A 156 0.39 -7.38 13.61
C PRO A 156 -0.23 -7.20 12.22
N PHE A 157 -0.34 -8.29 11.48
CA PHE A 157 -0.68 -8.25 10.05
C PHE A 157 -1.97 -7.47 9.76
N TRP A 158 -3.01 -7.69 10.57
CA TRP A 158 -4.28 -6.98 10.42
C TRP A 158 -4.13 -5.45 10.58
N TYR A 159 -3.27 -5.00 11.50
CA TYR A 159 -3.08 -3.58 11.72
C TYR A 159 -2.26 -2.97 10.58
N ASN A 160 -1.22 -3.69 10.11
CA ASN A 160 -0.39 -3.25 9.00
C ASN A 160 -1.22 -3.03 7.72
N GLU A 161 -2.12 -3.95 7.37
CA GLU A 161 -3.02 -3.77 6.23
C GLU A 161 -4.12 -2.75 6.51
N GLY A 162 -4.73 -2.81 7.70
CA GLY A 162 -5.85 -1.93 8.05
C GLY A 162 -5.45 -0.46 8.12
N ILE A 163 -4.25 -0.15 8.62
CA ILE A 163 -3.73 1.22 8.67
C ILE A 163 -3.39 1.73 7.27
N ALA A 164 -2.87 0.88 6.39
CA ALA A 164 -2.60 1.23 5.00
C ALA A 164 -3.88 1.49 4.20
N GLU A 165 -4.92 0.68 4.38
CA GLU A 165 -6.26 0.95 3.81
C GLU A 165 -6.87 2.24 4.38
N TYR A 166 -6.81 2.45 5.71
CA TYR A 166 -7.35 3.65 6.35
C TYR A 166 -6.63 4.92 5.88
N PHE A 167 -5.30 4.95 5.85
CA PHE A 167 -4.53 6.09 5.36
C PHE A 167 -4.64 6.28 3.85
N GLY A 168 -4.83 5.21 3.07
CA GLY A 168 -5.11 5.28 1.64
C GLY A 168 -6.37 6.09 1.28
N THR A 169 -7.26 6.34 2.24
CA THR A 169 -8.43 7.23 2.07
C THR A 169 -8.11 8.72 2.06
N TYR A 170 -6.87 9.11 2.33
CA TYR A 170 -6.40 10.49 2.35
C TYR A 170 -6.93 11.31 1.16
N LEU A 171 -7.46 12.49 1.49
CA LEU A 171 -8.02 13.45 0.55
C LEU A 171 -7.77 14.90 1.00
N GLU A 172 -7.15 15.73 0.16
CA GLU A 172 -7.15 17.19 0.33
C GLU A 172 -8.35 17.81 -0.40
N LYS A 173 -9.27 18.43 0.35
CA LYS A 173 -10.48 19.03 -0.22
C LYS A 173 -10.93 20.24 0.60
N ASP A 174 -11.29 21.33 -0.09
CA ASP A 174 -11.88 22.53 0.51
C ASP A 174 -11.07 23.08 1.72
N GLY A 175 -9.74 23.11 1.60
CA GLY A 175 -8.84 23.58 2.65
C GLY A 175 -8.69 22.63 3.84
N HIS A 176 -9.08 21.36 3.69
CA HIS A 176 -8.96 20.34 4.72
C HIS A 176 -8.31 19.07 4.17
N VAL A 177 -7.59 18.34 5.03
CA VAL A 177 -7.35 16.91 4.85
C VAL A 177 -8.52 16.14 5.42
N ILE A 178 -9.03 15.18 4.67
CA ILE A 178 -10.08 14.24 5.05
C ILE A 178 -9.46 12.84 5.10
N LEU A 179 -9.72 12.11 6.18
CA LEU A 179 -9.22 10.76 6.42
C LEU A 179 -10.35 9.87 6.94
N GLY A 180 -10.46 8.67 6.39
CA GLY A 180 -11.51 7.70 6.69
C GLY A 180 -12.78 7.88 5.86
N ASP A 181 -12.72 8.55 4.71
CA ASP A 181 -13.89 8.72 3.84
C ASP A 181 -14.31 7.38 3.19
N MET A 182 -15.53 6.92 3.51
CA MET A 182 -16.07 5.65 3.02
C MET A 182 -16.34 5.63 1.53
N SER A 183 -16.42 6.78 0.84
CA SER A 183 -16.52 6.81 -0.62
C SER A 183 -15.27 6.27 -1.31
N VAL A 184 -14.13 6.23 -0.61
CA VAL A 184 -12.88 5.63 -1.09
C VAL A 184 -12.81 4.14 -0.75
N LEU A 185 -13.38 3.72 0.40
CA LEU A 185 -13.35 2.33 0.86
C LEU A 185 -14.57 1.49 0.46
N GLY A 186 -15.60 2.08 -0.16
CA GLY A 186 -16.89 1.40 -0.40
C GLY A 186 -16.75 0.05 -1.12
N ASP A 187 -15.89 -0.02 -2.13
CA ASP A 187 -15.64 -1.26 -2.88
C ASP A 187 -14.99 -2.36 -2.02
N ARG A 188 -14.20 -1.98 -0.99
CA ARG A 188 -13.60 -2.94 -0.05
C ARG A 188 -14.68 -3.61 0.80
N PHE A 189 -15.60 -2.82 1.34
CA PHE A 189 -16.65 -3.31 2.24
C PHE A 189 -17.77 -4.08 1.52
N TYR A 190 -17.95 -3.88 0.21
CA TYR A 190 -18.88 -4.70 -0.59
C TYR A 190 -18.57 -6.21 -0.49
N THR A 191 -17.29 -6.57 -0.33
CA THR A 191 -16.86 -7.99 -0.22
C THR A 191 -17.29 -8.67 1.08
N MET A 192 -17.67 -7.89 2.10
CA MET A 192 -18.12 -8.39 3.41
C MET A 192 -19.62 -8.63 3.48
N LEU A 193 -20.37 -8.10 2.51
CA LEU A 193 -21.80 -8.32 2.42
C LEU A 193 -22.05 -9.76 2.00
N THR A 194 -22.92 -10.46 2.73
CA THR A 194 -23.40 -11.78 2.31
C THR A 194 -24.04 -11.70 0.93
N ARG A 195 -24.01 -12.81 0.17
CA ARG A 195 -24.63 -12.92 -1.16
C ARG A 195 -26.10 -12.50 -1.23
N ASN A 196 -26.81 -12.55 -0.09
CA ASN A 196 -28.23 -12.18 0.02
C ASN A 196 -28.44 -10.77 0.59
N GLY A 197 -27.37 -9.98 0.80
CA GLY A 197 -27.42 -8.59 1.24
C GLY A 197 -27.91 -8.36 2.68
N GLY A 198 -28.18 -9.42 3.46
CA GLY A 198 -28.85 -9.35 4.77
C GLY A 198 -27.98 -9.67 5.98
N GLY A 199 -26.68 -9.94 5.80
CA GLY A 199 -25.76 -10.31 6.88
C GLY A 199 -24.28 -10.14 6.52
N PHE A 200 -23.39 -10.35 7.49
CA PHE A 200 -21.93 -10.20 7.38
C PHE A 200 -21.25 -11.56 7.17
N GLU A 201 -20.48 -11.70 6.10
CA GLU A 201 -19.60 -12.86 5.86
C GLU A 201 -18.15 -12.38 5.94
N GLY A 202 -17.67 -12.11 7.16
CA GLY A 202 -16.31 -11.65 7.40
C GLY A 202 -15.60 -12.48 8.46
N ILE A 203 -14.30 -12.22 8.59
CA ILE A 203 -13.43 -12.84 9.59
C ILE A 203 -13.78 -12.24 10.96
N ASP A 204 -14.00 -13.09 11.97
CA ASP A 204 -14.20 -12.64 13.35
C ASP A 204 -12.93 -12.01 13.92
N SER A 205 -13.07 -11.15 14.93
CA SER A 205 -11.90 -10.41 15.42
C SER A 205 -10.85 -11.31 16.07
N GLU A 206 -11.23 -12.43 16.69
CA GLU A 206 -10.26 -13.35 17.27
C GLU A 206 -9.33 -13.93 16.18
N SER A 207 -9.94 -14.47 15.12
CA SER A 207 -9.22 -14.98 13.95
C SER A 207 -8.37 -13.88 13.29
N LEU A 208 -8.93 -12.69 13.12
CA LEU A 208 -8.23 -11.54 12.53
C LEU A 208 -6.96 -11.18 13.31
N LEU A 209 -7.08 -11.00 14.63
CA LEU A 209 -5.96 -10.55 15.47
C LEU A 209 -4.85 -11.59 15.59
N LYS A 210 -5.18 -12.88 15.40
CA LYS A 210 -4.24 -14.01 15.47
C LYS A 210 -3.64 -14.40 14.11
N THR A 211 -4.22 -13.93 13.00
CA THR A 211 -3.74 -14.25 11.65
C THR A 211 -2.36 -13.65 11.42
N ARG A 212 -1.41 -14.49 10.97
CA ARG A 212 -0.07 -14.07 10.57
C ARG A 212 0.01 -13.94 9.06
N GLN A 213 0.94 -13.12 8.59
CA GLN A 213 1.18 -12.98 7.16
C GLN A 213 1.51 -14.32 6.49
N ALA A 214 2.23 -15.23 7.17
CA ALA A 214 2.53 -16.56 6.62
C ALA A 214 1.30 -17.47 6.49
N ASP A 215 0.21 -17.20 7.21
CA ASP A 215 -1.03 -17.97 7.11
C ASP A 215 -1.81 -17.60 5.83
N LEU A 216 -1.49 -16.45 5.24
CA LEU A 216 -2.02 -15.94 3.99
C LEU A 216 -0.85 -15.80 3.01
N GLU A 217 -0.50 -16.90 2.32
CA GLU A 217 0.54 -16.88 1.27
C GLU A 217 0.01 -16.40 -0.07
N PHE A 218 0.65 -15.37 -0.64
CA PHE A 218 0.24 -14.75 -1.90
C PHE A 218 1.03 -15.33 -3.06
N HIS A 219 0.32 -15.91 -4.01
CA HIS A 219 0.91 -16.56 -5.18
C HIS A 219 0.02 -16.37 -6.40
N GLU A 220 0.62 -16.43 -7.59
CA GLU A 220 -0.06 -16.28 -8.87
C GLU A 220 -1.27 -17.21 -9.05
N LYS A 221 -1.22 -18.42 -8.48
CA LYS A 221 -2.23 -19.49 -8.67
C LYS A 221 -3.36 -19.48 -7.62
N MET A 222 -3.60 -18.37 -6.95
CA MET A 222 -4.70 -18.27 -6.00
C MET A 222 -6.04 -18.56 -6.68
N ASN A 223 -6.78 -19.51 -6.12
CA ASN A 223 -8.13 -19.77 -6.58
C ASN A 223 -9.11 -18.68 -6.08
N ASN A 224 -10.33 -18.67 -6.62
CA ASN A 224 -11.34 -17.68 -6.28
C ASN A 224 -11.68 -17.65 -4.78
N GLN A 225 -11.61 -18.80 -4.10
CA GLN A 225 -11.89 -18.89 -2.66
C GLN A 225 -10.78 -18.20 -1.87
N GLN A 226 -9.51 -18.50 -2.15
CA GLN A 226 -8.37 -17.86 -1.51
C GLN A 226 -8.39 -16.34 -1.73
N SER A 227 -8.63 -15.89 -2.95
CA SER A 227 -8.76 -14.44 -3.24
C SER A 227 -9.89 -13.78 -2.45
N ARG A 228 -10.99 -14.50 -2.22
CA ARG A 228 -12.11 -14.01 -1.41
C ARG A 228 -11.76 -13.91 0.07
N GLU A 229 -11.10 -14.93 0.65
CA GLU A 229 -10.68 -14.91 2.05
C GLU A 229 -9.69 -13.77 2.33
N TYR A 230 -8.74 -13.53 1.42
CA TYR A 230 -7.88 -12.35 1.48
C TYR A 230 -8.66 -11.05 1.44
N SER A 231 -9.60 -10.92 0.51
CA SER A 231 -10.40 -9.70 0.40
C SER A 231 -11.18 -9.42 1.69
N LYS A 232 -11.74 -10.46 2.30
CA LYS A 232 -12.40 -10.38 3.61
C LYS A 232 -11.44 -9.93 4.71
N PHE A 233 -10.20 -10.46 4.72
CA PHE A 233 -9.17 -10.04 5.66
C PHE A 233 -8.85 -8.55 5.55
N TYR A 234 -8.57 -8.05 4.35
CA TYR A 234 -8.24 -6.63 4.14
C TYR A 234 -9.41 -5.73 4.52
N ALA A 235 -10.62 -6.09 4.09
CA ALA A 235 -11.81 -5.35 4.46
C ALA A 235 -12.01 -5.34 5.99
N ARG A 236 -11.73 -6.45 6.68
CA ARG A 236 -11.91 -6.57 8.14
C ARG A 236 -10.86 -5.78 8.90
N SER A 237 -9.62 -5.87 8.46
CA SER A 237 -8.51 -5.03 8.92
C SER A 237 -8.87 -3.55 8.81
N ALA A 238 -9.36 -3.10 7.66
CA ALA A 238 -9.80 -1.71 7.45
C ALA A 238 -10.98 -1.33 8.35
N ALA A 239 -11.98 -2.20 8.51
CA ALA A 239 -13.14 -1.96 9.39
C ALA A 239 -12.72 -1.75 10.85
N VAL A 240 -11.86 -2.63 11.37
CA VAL A 240 -11.39 -2.57 12.77
C VAL A 240 -10.54 -1.33 13.00
N VAL A 241 -9.60 -1.03 12.10
CA VAL A 241 -8.77 0.19 12.21
C VAL A 241 -9.63 1.44 12.13
N HIS A 242 -10.62 1.48 11.24
CA HIS A 242 -11.52 2.62 11.10
C HIS A 242 -12.38 2.83 12.36
N TYR A 243 -13.00 1.75 12.87
CA TYR A 243 -13.74 1.75 14.13
C TYR A 243 -12.89 2.26 15.29
N LEU A 244 -11.67 1.74 15.45
CA LEU A 244 -10.78 2.15 16.52
C LEU A 244 -10.26 3.58 16.36
N ASN A 245 -10.26 4.12 15.13
CA ASN A 245 -9.91 5.51 14.85
C ASN A 245 -11.08 6.51 14.95
N SER A 246 -12.31 6.02 15.13
CA SER A 246 -13.53 6.84 15.09
C SER A 246 -13.65 7.85 16.24
N ASP A 247 -13.05 7.58 17.40
CA ASP A 247 -13.02 8.50 18.54
C ASP A 247 -11.68 8.43 19.33
N PRO A 248 -11.37 9.45 20.14
CA PRO A 248 -10.09 9.51 20.85
C PRO A 248 -9.83 8.37 21.85
N ALA A 249 -10.86 7.88 22.55
CA ALA A 249 -10.69 6.85 23.57
C ALA A 249 -10.34 5.50 22.93
N ARG A 250 -11.04 5.12 21.86
CA ARG A 250 -10.72 3.91 21.09
C ARG A 250 -9.34 3.95 20.45
N ARG A 251 -8.88 5.13 20.01
CA ARG A 251 -7.50 5.29 19.49
C ARG A 251 -6.47 5.00 20.58
N GLN A 252 -6.69 5.52 21.79
CA GLN A 252 -5.80 5.24 22.92
C GLN A 252 -5.80 3.75 23.28
N GLN A 253 -6.96 3.09 23.24
CA GLN A 253 -7.06 1.63 23.42
C GLN A 253 -6.24 0.90 22.36
N LEU A 254 -6.37 1.24 21.07
CA LEU A 254 -5.59 0.65 19.99
C LEU A 254 -4.08 0.76 20.25
N TYR A 255 -3.57 1.96 20.54
CA TYR A 255 -2.14 2.13 20.80
C TYR A 255 -1.66 1.34 22.02
N ARG A 256 -2.45 1.29 23.10
CA ARG A 256 -2.14 0.49 24.29
C ARG A 256 -2.13 -1.00 23.98
N TYR A 257 -3.09 -1.49 23.21
CA TYR A 257 -3.14 -2.87 22.75
C TYR A 257 -1.89 -3.22 21.93
N LEU A 258 -1.55 -2.43 20.91
CA LEU A 258 -0.37 -2.67 20.08
C LEU A 258 0.94 -2.64 20.90
N ALA A 259 1.04 -1.78 21.91
CA ALA A 259 2.18 -1.73 22.82
C ALA A 259 2.28 -2.98 23.72
N LEU A 260 1.16 -3.60 24.12
CA LEU A 260 1.18 -4.87 24.85
C LEU A 260 1.64 -6.02 23.96
N ILE A 261 1.15 -6.07 22.71
CA ILE A 261 1.59 -7.07 21.73
C ILE A 261 3.08 -6.94 21.44
N ASP A 262 3.60 -5.71 21.33
CA ASP A 262 5.04 -5.44 21.14
C ASP A 262 5.90 -6.03 22.26
N LYS A 263 5.41 -5.93 23.50
CA LYS A 263 6.05 -6.50 24.70
C LYS A 263 5.90 -8.02 24.81
N GLY A 264 5.26 -8.67 23.83
CA GLY A 264 5.09 -10.12 23.80
C GLY A 264 3.95 -10.66 24.67
N HIS A 265 3.04 -9.80 25.14
CA HIS A 265 1.83 -10.28 25.81
C HIS A 265 0.91 -11.03 24.84
N SER A 266 0.09 -11.94 25.37
CA SER A 266 -0.83 -12.74 24.56
C SER A 266 -1.91 -11.85 23.92
N VAL A 267 -2.38 -12.25 22.73
CA VAL A 267 -3.46 -11.55 22.01
C VAL A 267 -4.73 -11.51 22.86
N ASP A 268 -5.10 -12.64 23.47
CA ASP A 268 -6.36 -12.78 24.21
C ASP A 268 -6.35 -11.99 25.52
N ASP A 269 -5.28 -12.08 26.32
CA ASP A 269 -5.21 -11.36 27.59
C ASP A 269 -5.13 -9.85 27.35
N SER A 270 -4.35 -9.43 26.34
CA SER A 270 -4.24 -8.01 25.98
C SER A 270 -5.57 -7.46 25.44
N PHE A 271 -6.30 -8.25 24.66
CA PHE A 271 -7.60 -7.86 24.14
C PHE A 271 -8.61 -7.67 25.27
N ALA A 272 -8.77 -8.68 26.13
CA ALA A 272 -9.69 -8.63 27.26
C ALA A 272 -9.37 -7.47 28.21
N TYR A 273 -8.08 -7.24 28.49
CA TYR A 273 -7.63 -6.15 29.37
C TYR A 273 -7.88 -4.75 28.79
N ILE A 274 -7.69 -4.54 27.49
CA ILE A 274 -7.76 -3.20 26.88
C ILE A 274 -9.18 -2.83 26.44
N PHE A 275 -9.90 -3.78 25.85
CA PHE A 275 -11.22 -3.52 25.27
C PHE A 275 -12.37 -3.83 26.23
N GLU A 276 -12.11 -4.57 27.31
CA GLU A 276 -13.08 -4.88 28.37
C GLU A 276 -14.41 -5.45 27.84
N MET A 277 -14.32 -6.25 26.76
CA MET A 277 -15.48 -6.89 26.11
C MET A 277 -15.06 -8.21 25.46
N SER A 278 -16.04 -9.04 25.12
CA SER A 278 -15.80 -10.24 24.32
C SER A 278 -15.52 -9.90 22.84
N TYR A 279 -14.87 -10.83 22.12
CA TYR A 279 -14.69 -10.70 20.67
C TYR A 279 -16.01 -10.54 19.92
N ALA A 280 -17.07 -11.24 20.34
CA ALA A 280 -18.39 -11.15 19.73
C ALA A 280 -19.02 -9.77 19.91
N GLU A 281 -18.89 -9.15 21.09
CA GLU A 281 -19.35 -7.78 21.33
C GLU A 281 -18.55 -6.77 20.50
N PHE A 282 -17.23 -6.96 20.41
CA PHE A 282 -16.38 -6.12 19.57
C PHE A 282 -16.75 -6.24 18.10
N ASP A 283 -16.99 -7.46 17.61
CA ASP A 283 -17.44 -7.71 16.24
C ASP A 283 -18.75 -7.00 15.93
N LYS A 284 -19.71 -7.08 16.86
CA LYS A 284 -20.97 -6.36 16.76
C LYS A 284 -20.75 -4.85 16.71
N ASN A 285 -19.91 -4.30 17.59
CA ASN A 285 -19.63 -2.87 17.63
C ASN A 285 -18.98 -2.35 16.34
N VAL A 286 -18.02 -3.10 15.78
CA VAL A 286 -17.38 -2.76 14.50
C VAL A 286 -18.40 -2.80 13.37
N ALA A 287 -19.25 -3.83 13.32
CA ALA A 287 -20.28 -3.95 12.29
C ALA A 287 -21.34 -2.84 12.39
N ASP A 288 -21.86 -2.58 13.58
CA ASP A 288 -22.84 -1.52 13.84
C ASP A 288 -22.28 -0.14 13.48
N TYR A 289 -20.98 0.08 13.66
CA TYR A 289 -20.31 1.31 13.23
C TYR A 289 -20.16 1.41 11.71
N ILE A 290 -19.54 0.43 11.06
CA ILE A 290 -19.21 0.47 9.63
C ILE A 290 -20.47 0.50 8.75
N PHE A 291 -21.51 -0.23 9.14
CA PHE A 291 -22.78 -0.29 8.43
C PHE A 291 -23.87 0.58 9.06
N GLY A 292 -23.48 1.40 10.04
CA GLY A 292 -24.36 2.40 10.63
C GLY A 292 -24.73 3.49 9.63
N LYS A 293 -25.69 4.33 10.02
CA LYS A 293 -26.18 5.43 9.18
C LYS A 293 -25.08 6.45 8.84
N TYR A 294 -24.09 6.61 9.72
CA TYR A 294 -23.00 7.55 9.59
C TYR A 294 -21.69 6.89 10.00
N VAL A 295 -20.66 7.03 9.16
CA VAL A 295 -19.28 6.63 9.46
C VAL A 295 -18.45 7.92 9.50
N LEU A 296 -17.63 8.08 10.54
CA LEU A 296 -16.93 9.34 10.79
C LEU A 296 -15.65 9.42 9.95
N ALA A 297 -15.56 10.43 9.10
CA ALA A 297 -14.29 10.88 8.55
C ALA A 297 -13.68 11.95 9.46
N ARG A 298 -12.37 11.90 9.63
CA ARG A 298 -11.59 12.92 10.36
C ARG A 298 -11.20 14.01 9.40
N THR A 299 -11.38 15.25 9.84
CA THR A 299 -11.03 16.45 9.06
C THR A 299 -9.96 17.26 9.78
N PHE A 300 -8.98 17.75 9.03
CA PHE A 300 -7.90 18.56 9.56
C PHE A 300 -7.76 19.80 8.70
N PRO A 301 -7.81 21.02 9.27
CA PRO A 301 -7.65 22.23 8.48
C PRO A 301 -6.23 22.30 7.90
N ILE A 302 -6.10 22.82 6.68
CA ILE A 302 -4.84 23.13 6.02
C ILE A 302 -4.56 24.63 6.19
N GLY A 303 -3.33 24.98 6.55
CA GLY A 303 -2.90 26.36 6.79
C GLY A 303 -2.73 26.70 8.28
N PRO A 304 -2.70 28.00 8.64
CA PRO A 304 -2.36 28.44 9.99
C PRO A 304 -3.24 27.80 11.07
N GLY A 305 -2.61 27.17 12.07
CA GLY A 305 -3.30 26.45 13.14
C GLY A 305 -3.79 25.04 12.76
N GLY A 306 -3.44 24.58 11.55
CA GLY A 306 -3.72 23.24 11.04
C GLY A 306 -2.44 22.57 10.52
N ILE A 307 -2.57 21.82 9.42
CA ILE A 307 -1.45 21.19 8.74
C ILE A 307 -0.84 22.21 7.76
N GLU A 308 0.46 22.43 7.89
CA GLU A 308 1.24 23.30 7.01
C GLU A 308 2.13 22.43 6.11
N PHE A 309 1.65 22.14 4.90
CA PHE A 309 2.43 21.36 3.94
C PHE A 309 3.66 22.11 3.45
N PRO A 310 4.82 21.44 3.33
CA PRO A 310 6.03 22.07 2.84
C PRO A 310 5.92 22.42 1.36
N GLU A 311 6.53 23.54 0.95
CA GLU A 311 6.74 23.80 -0.47
C GLU A 311 7.62 22.70 -1.07
N THR A 312 7.06 21.95 -2.00
CA THR A 312 7.75 20.81 -2.60
C THR A 312 8.30 21.19 -3.97
N SER A 313 9.62 21.26 -4.07
CA SER A 313 10.30 21.37 -5.36
C SER A 313 10.33 20.01 -6.08
N TYR A 314 10.31 20.04 -7.40
CA TYR A 314 10.43 18.83 -8.20
C TYR A 314 11.24 19.08 -9.48
N THR A 315 11.92 18.04 -9.95
CA THR A 315 12.45 17.98 -11.32
C THR A 315 11.69 16.92 -12.11
N VAL A 316 11.60 17.10 -13.42
CA VAL A 316 11.01 16.11 -14.32
C VAL A 316 11.87 15.97 -15.57
N ARG A 317 12.08 14.72 -15.99
CA ARG A 317 12.76 14.42 -17.25
C ARG A 317 12.18 13.20 -17.92
N LYS A 318 12.34 13.15 -19.25
CA LYS A 318 12.17 11.91 -20.01
C LYS A 318 13.36 11.02 -19.75
N VAL A 319 13.12 9.75 -19.48
CA VAL A 319 14.18 8.76 -19.26
C VAL A 319 14.49 8.08 -20.60
N PRO A 320 15.75 8.09 -21.07
CA PRO A 320 16.19 7.29 -22.21
C PRO A 320 15.80 5.82 -22.05
N GLN A 321 15.50 5.14 -23.16
CA GLN A 321 15.01 3.77 -23.12
C GLN A 321 15.96 2.83 -22.37
N ARG A 322 17.27 2.89 -22.65
CA ARG A 322 18.27 2.08 -21.95
C ARG A 322 18.26 2.32 -20.45
N GLU A 323 18.31 3.58 -20.02
CA GLU A 323 18.31 3.95 -18.60
C GLU A 323 17.02 3.51 -17.88
N SER A 324 15.87 3.59 -18.56
CA SER A 324 14.61 3.08 -18.00
C SER A 324 14.64 1.55 -17.82
N MET A 325 15.29 0.82 -18.74
CA MET A 325 15.45 -0.63 -18.62
C MET A 325 16.45 -0.99 -17.53
N GLU A 326 17.58 -0.30 -17.42
CA GLU A 326 18.56 -0.47 -16.32
C GLU A 326 17.87 -0.30 -14.96
N THR A 327 17.06 0.76 -14.82
CA THR A 327 16.30 1.03 -13.59
C THR A 327 15.25 -0.04 -13.31
N LEU A 328 14.39 -0.36 -14.29
CA LEU A 328 13.33 -1.35 -14.12
C LEU A 328 13.90 -2.74 -13.83
N PHE A 329 14.94 -3.16 -14.55
CA PHE A 329 15.62 -4.42 -14.31
C PHE A 329 16.12 -4.47 -12.86
N GLY A 330 16.92 -3.48 -12.43
CA GLY A 330 17.47 -3.46 -11.07
C GLY A 330 16.39 -3.50 -9.98
N LYS A 331 15.23 -2.86 -10.20
CA LYS A 331 14.13 -2.85 -9.24
C LYS A 331 13.26 -4.11 -9.28
N ILE A 332 13.00 -4.68 -10.45
CA ILE A 332 12.26 -5.94 -10.60
C ILE A 332 13.07 -7.09 -9.99
N MET A 333 14.39 -7.08 -10.10
CA MET A 333 15.27 -8.08 -9.46
C MET A 333 15.23 -8.06 -7.93
N MET A 334 14.76 -6.97 -7.31
CA MET A 334 14.54 -6.91 -5.85
C MET A 334 13.29 -7.69 -5.41
N LEU A 335 12.35 -7.97 -6.33
CA LEU A 335 11.10 -8.65 -6.03
C LEU A 335 11.35 -10.10 -5.58
N PRO A 336 10.54 -10.61 -4.63
CA PRO A 336 10.70 -11.98 -4.14
C PRO A 336 10.33 -13.02 -5.20
N ARG A 337 10.84 -14.24 -5.04
CA ARG A 337 10.71 -15.33 -6.05
C ARG A 337 9.28 -15.78 -6.33
N ASN A 338 8.36 -15.56 -5.39
CA ASN A 338 6.93 -15.84 -5.58
C ASN A 338 6.21 -14.77 -6.42
N ILE A 339 6.87 -13.64 -6.70
CA ILE A 339 6.36 -12.58 -7.58
C ILE A 339 7.05 -12.64 -8.95
N VAL A 340 8.38 -12.75 -8.97
CA VAL A 340 9.16 -12.92 -10.21
C VAL A 340 10.03 -14.17 -10.05
N SER A 341 9.72 -15.20 -10.82
CA SER A 341 10.37 -16.51 -10.71
C SER A 341 11.80 -16.48 -11.22
N ASP A 342 12.59 -17.52 -10.92
CA ASP A 342 13.95 -17.62 -11.47
C ASP A 342 13.93 -17.80 -13.01
N GLU A 343 12.86 -18.40 -13.56
CA GLU A 343 12.64 -18.49 -15.01
C GLU A 343 12.36 -17.11 -15.62
N ASP A 344 11.48 -16.30 -15.01
CA ASP A 344 11.20 -14.93 -15.47
C ASP A 344 12.46 -14.07 -15.45
N ARG A 345 13.29 -14.21 -14.41
CA ARG A 345 14.56 -13.49 -14.31
C ARG A 345 15.52 -13.87 -15.43
N GLU A 346 15.67 -15.16 -15.71
CA GLU A 346 16.49 -15.66 -16.83
C GLU A 346 15.97 -15.13 -18.18
N ASN A 347 14.66 -15.16 -18.40
CA ASN A 347 14.03 -14.61 -19.60
C ASN A 347 14.32 -13.10 -19.74
N MET A 348 14.26 -12.35 -18.63
CA MET A 348 14.62 -10.92 -18.61
C MET A 348 16.07 -10.68 -19.04
N TYR A 349 17.03 -11.47 -18.54
CA TYR A 349 18.44 -11.38 -18.95
C TYR A 349 18.57 -11.56 -20.47
N GLN A 350 18.03 -12.67 -20.99
CA GLN A 350 18.12 -13.00 -22.41
C GLN A 350 17.45 -11.97 -23.30
N ASP A 351 16.29 -11.45 -22.91
CA ASP A 351 15.58 -10.44 -23.71
C ASP A 351 16.25 -9.08 -23.68
N LEU A 352 16.89 -8.71 -22.57
CA LEU A 352 17.68 -7.47 -22.49
C LEU A 352 18.97 -7.57 -23.32
N GLU A 353 19.69 -8.70 -23.30
CA GLU A 353 20.86 -8.92 -24.14
C GLU A 353 20.52 -8.89 -25.65
N LYS A 354 19.35 -9.41 -26.04
CA LYS A 354 18.88 -9.29 -27.44
C LYS A 354 18.63 -7.85 -27.87
N ILE A 355 18.18 -6.98 -26.96
CA ILE A 355 17.91 -5.56 -27.25
C ILE A 355 19.19 -4.73 -27.16
N TYR A 356 20.02 -5.00 -26.17
CA TYR A 356 21.26 -4.31 -25.84
C TYR A 356 22.34 -5.37 -25.56
N PRO A 357 23.14 -5.79 -26.56
CA PRO A 357 24.16 -6.83 -26.37
C PRO A 357 25.21 -6.50 -25.28
N ASP A 358 25.37 -5.23 -24.95
CA ASP A 358 26.28 -4.70 -23.93
C ASP A 358 25.55 -4.30 -22.64
N PHE A 359 24.30 -4.74 -22.42
CA PHE A 359 23.51 -4.33 -21.26
C PHE A 359 24.16 -4.67 -19.92
N PHE A 360 24.75 -5.87 -19.83
CA PHE A 360 25.40 -6.39 -18.63
C PHE A 360 26.93 -6.28 -18.67
N ALA A 361 27.49 -5.69 -19.73
CA ALA A 361 28.90 -5.36 -19.75
C ALA A 361 29.19 -4.35 -18.62
N GLN A 362 30.18 -4.64 -17.78
CA GLN A 362 30.56 -3.73 -16.69
C GLN A 362 30.89 -2.36 -17.30
N LYS A 363 30.26 -1.30 -16.78
CA LYS A 363 30.72 0.07 -17.03
C LYS A 363 32.07 0.20 -16.32
N GLU A 364 33.16 0.15 -17.09
CA GLU A 364 34.52 0.44 -16.60
C GLU A 364 34.61 1.80 -15.90
#